data_AF-A0A1Z9Y3N2-F1
#
_entry.id   AF-A0A1Z9Y3N2-F1
#
_cell.length_a   1.000
_cell.length_b   1.000
_cell.length_c   1.000
_cell.angle_alpha   90.00
_cell.angle_beta   90.00
_cell.angle_gamma   90.00
#
_symmetry.space_group_name_H-M   'P 1'
#
loop_
_entity.id
_entity.type
_entity.pdbx_description
1 polymer ?
#
loop_
_entity_poly.entity_id
_entity_poly.type
_entity_poly.pdbx_seq_one_letter_code
_entity_poly.pdbx_strand_id
1 'polypeptide(L)'
;MRLEELRRAAAGETNQSGRKYAALETGERFEGVFERTADLAQGRMAIIANEKAFAMVPWRPDLERQRGRSLVIEARERGISWTLPGGRQRGIGR
;
A
#
# COMPACT_ATOMS: atom_id res chain seq x y z
N MET A 1 -16.53 2.19 10.85
CA MET A 1 -15.50 1.25 11.32
C MET A 1 -14.31 1.08 10.37
N ARG A 2 -14.42 0.49 9.17
CA ARG A 2 -13.25 0.13 8.34
C ARG A 2 -12.30 1.30 8.01
N LEU A 3 -12.86 2.45 7.62
CA LEU A 3 -12.08 3.64 7.27
C LEU A 3 -11.41 4.32 8.49
N GLU A 4 -12.00 4.20 9.68
CA GLU A 4 -11.51 4.87 10.88
C GLU A 4 -10.26 4.18 11.43
N GLU A 5 -10.24 2.85 11.47
CA GLU A 5 -9.04 2.10 11.86
C GLU A 5 -7.88 2.33 10.89
N LEU A 6 -8.17 2.36 9.58
CA LEU A 6 -7.15 2.68 8.58
C LEU A 6 -6.56 4.07 8.83
N ARG A 7 -7.41 5.05 9.11
CA ARG A 7 -6.97 6.42 9.46
C ARG A 7 -6.15 6.45 10.75
N ARG A 8 -6.52 5.66 11.77
CA ARG A 8 -5.71 5.57 13.02
C ARG A 8 -4.34 4.96 12.75
N ALA A 9 -4.28 3.88 11.97
CA ALA A 9 -3.02 3.25 11.61
C ALA A 9 -2.13 4.17 10.76
N ALA A 10 -2.73 4.88 9.81
CA ALA A 10 -2.06 5.91 9.03
C ALA A 10 -1.55 7.06 9.91
N ALA A 11 -2.35 7.53 10.87
CA ALA A 11 -1.90 8.56 11.81
C ALA A 11 -0.71 8.07 12.66
N GLY A 12 -0.73 6.81 13.10
CA GLY A 12 0.38 6.18 13.82
C GLY A 12 1.66 6.08 12.98
N GLU A 13 1.55 5.69 11.71
CA GLU A 13 2.70 5.63 10.80
C GLU A 13 3.21 7.03 10.41
N THR A 14 2.30 8.00 10.23
CA THR A 14 2.66 9.41 10.02
C THR A 14 3.47 9.95 11.19
N ASN A 15 3.06 9.65 12.42
CA ASN A 15 3.74 10.13 13.62
C ASN A 15 5.10 9.44 13.83
N GLN A 16 5.25 8.19 13.41
CA GLN A 16 6.51 7.45 13.52
C GLN A 16 7.50 7.79 12.41
N SER A 17 7.03 7.89 11.17
CA SER A 17 7.88 8.05 9.99
C SER A 17 8.00 9.50 9.51
N GLY A 18 7.13 10.41 9.96
CA GLY A 18 7.06 11.80 9.49
C GLY A 18 6.53 11.96 8.05
N ARG A 19 6.17 10.87 7.38
CA ARG A 19 5.68 10.85 5.99
C ARG A 19 4.17 11.10 5.96
N LYS A 20 3.66 11.71 4.89
CA LYS A 20 2.21 11.95 4.75
C LYS A 20 1.47 10.70 4.30
N TYR A 21 0.28 10.46 4.84
CA TYR A 21 -0.60 9.42 4.32
C TYR A 21 -1.16 9.80 2.95
N ALA A 22 -0.87 9.00 1.93
CA ALA A 22 -1.45 9.05 0.61
C ALA A 22 -2.62 8.06 0.55
N ALA A 23 -3.84 8.59 0.59
CA ALA A 23 -5.03 7.80 0.30
C ALA A 23 -5.04 7.52 -1.20
N LEU A 24 -5.00 6.24 -1.58
CA LEU A 24 -5.13 5.84 -2.97
C LEU A 24 -6.60 5.77 -3.35
N GLU A 25 -7.05 6.75 -4.13
CA GLU A 25 -8.38 6.69 -4.73
C GLU A 25 -8.39 5.83 -6.00
N THR A 26 -9.57 5.35 -6.38
CA THR A 26 -9.75 4.57 -7.62
C THR A 26 -9.16 5.32 -8.81
N GLY A 27 -8.22 4.69 -9.51
CA GLY A 27 -7.51 5.27 -10.67
C GLY A 27 -6.18 5.93 -10.31
N GLU A 28 -5.90 6.17 -9.03
CA GLU A 28 -4.62 6.72 -8.60
C GLU A 28 -3.52 5.67 -8.53
N ARG A 29 -2.31 6.13 -8.85
CA ARG A 29 -1.07 5.35 -8.75
C ARG A 29 -0.18 5.95 -7.67
N PHE A 30 0.48 5.08 -6.93
CA PHE A 30 1.49 5.46 -5.97
C PHE A 30 2.74 4.62 -6.20
N GLU A 31 3.88 5.27 -6.30
CA GLU A 31 5.18 4.60 -6.37
C GLU A 31 5.84 4.67 -5.00
N GLY A 32 6.28 3.51 -4.51
CA GLY A 32 7.01 3.43 -3.25
C GLY A 32 7.64 2.06 -3.03
N VAL A 33 8.33 1.92 -1.92
CA VAL A 33 8.94 0.67 -1.47
C VAL A 33 7.99 0.03 -0.47
N PHE A 34 7.73 -1.27 -0.65
CA PHE A 34 7.00 -2.03 0.35
C PHE A 34 7.92 -2.31 1.55
N GLU A 35 7.78 -1.50 2.61
CA GLU A 35 8.64 -1.57 3.79
C GLU A 35 8.14 -2.63 4.79
N ARG A 36 6.86 -2.58 5.17
CA ARG A 36 6.30 -3.43 6.23
C ARG A 36 4.79 -3.63 6.10
N THR A 37 4.25 -4.54 6.92
CA THR A 37 2.82 -4.79 7.03
C THR A 37 2.30 -4.37 8.39
N ALA A 38 1.10 -3.79 8.44
CA ALA A 38 0.34 -3.54 9.65
C ALA A 38 -0.83 -4.53 9.73
N ASP A 39 -0.96 -5.24 10.85
CA ASP A 39 -2.13 -6.06 11.15
C ASP A 39 -3.22 -5.16 11.75
N LEU A 40 -4.36 -5.04 11.05
CA LEU A 40 -5.55 -4.32 11.52
C LEU A 40 -6.68 -5.31 11.77
N ALA A 41 -7.72 -4.92 12.53
CA ALA A 41 -8.85 -5.82 12.81
C ALA A 41 -9.58 -6.29 11.54
N GLN A 42 -9.50 -5.48 10.48
CA GLN A 42 -10.08 -5.72 9.15
C GLN A 42 -9.19 -6.56 8.21
N GLY A 43 -8.01 -6.98 8.67
CA GLY A 43 -7.01 -7.71 7.91
C GLY A 43 -5.66 -7.00 7.85
N ARG A 44 -4.69 -7.68 7.25
CA ARG A 44 -3.34 -7.16 7.08
C ARG A 44 -3.28 -6.11 5.97
N MET A 45 -2.61 -5.01 6.23
CA MET A 45 -2.34 -3.94 5.27
C MET A 45 -0.83 -3.88 4.98
N ALA A 46 -0.47 -3.76 3.72
CA ALA A 46 0.89 -3.44 3.29
C ALA A 46 1.09 -1.92 3.31
N ILE A 47 2.22 -1.49 3.88
CA ILE A 47 2.65 -0.09 3.95
C ILE A 47 3.72 0.11 2.89
N ILE A 48 3.38 0.95 1.92
CA ILE A 48 4.23 1.26 0.78
C ILE A 48 4.60 2.72 0.90
N ALA A 49 5.86 2.99 1.17
CA ALA A 49 6.36 4.32 1.49
C ALA A 49 7.38 4.77 0.46
N ASN A 50 7.37 6.06 0.15
CA ASN A 50 8.47 6.74 -0.54
C ASN A 50 9.09 7.78 0.40
N GLU A 51 9.93 8.65 -0.13
CA GLU A 51 10.63 9.66 0.67
C GLU A 51 9.70 10.68 1.34
N LYS A 52 8.50 10.92 0.80
CA LYS A 52 7.61 12.02 1.21
C LYS A 52 6.27 11.55 1.78
N ALA A 53 5.79 10.41 1.33
CA ALA A 53 4.46 9.90 1.62
C ALA A 53 4.45 8.38 1.72
N PHE A 54 3.37 7.83 2.24
CA PHE A 54 3.13 6.40 2.29
C PHE A 54 1.66 6.09 2.03
N ALA A 55 1.40 4.97 1.36
CA ALA A 55 0.08 4.44 1.09
C ALA A 55 -0.11 3.11 1.81
N MET A 56 -1.34 2.86 2.27
CA MET A 56 -1.72 1.61 2.91
C MET A 56 -2.71 0.87 2.01
N VAL A 57 -2.37 -0.36 1.64
CA VAL A 57 -3.19 -1.21 0.78
C VAL A 57 -3.43 -2.57 1.42
N PRO A 58 -4.58 -3.24 1.20
CA PRO A 58 -4.75 -4.64 1.60
C PRO A 58 -3.55 -5.49 1.17
N TRP A 59 -2.95 -6.16 2.16
CA TRP A 59 -1.83 -7.06 1.93
C TRP A 59 -2.28 -8.28 1.13
N ARG A 60 -1.42 -8.72 0.21
CA ARG A 60 -1.60 -9.94 -0.57
C ARG A 60 -0.32 -10.76 -0.52
N PRO A 61 -0.40 -12.10 -0.54
CA PRO A 61 0.78 -12.98 -0.47
C PRO A 61 1.77 -12.74 -1.62
N ASP A 62 1.29 -12.38 -2.80
CA ASP A 62 2.15 -12.00 -3.93
C ASP A 62 2.98 -10.74 -3.68
N LEU A 63 2.46 -9.81 -2.86
CA LEU A 63 3.14 -8.58 -2.45
C LEU A 63 4.25 -8.86 -1.44
N GLU A 64 4.10 -9.89 -0.61
CA GLU A 64 5.12 -10.31 0.37
C GLU A 64 6.46 -10.58 -0.29
N ARG A 65 6.43 -11.18 -1.49
CA ARG A 65 7.64 -11.43 -2.29
C ARG A 65 8.33 -10.17 -2.80
N GLN A 66 7.68 -9.01 -2.74
CA GLN A 66 8.20 -7.71 -3.15
C GLN A 66 8.63 -6.84 -1.96
N ARG A 67 8.68 -7.39 -0.74
CA ARG A 67 9.15 -6.65 0.44
C ARG A 67 10.58 -6.16 0.22
N GLY A 68 10.82 -4.88 0.56
CA GLY A 68 12.09 -4.20 0.35
C GLY A 68 12.37 -3.82 -1.11
N ARG A 69 11.41 -3.96 -2.02
CA ARG A 69 11.53 -3.54 -3.43
C ARG A 69 10.60 -2.37 -3.74
N SER A 70 11.05 -1.49 -4.62
CA SER A 70 10.22 -0.44 -5.21
C SER A 70 9.17 -1.06 -6.11
N LEU A 71 7.93 -0.58 -6.02
CA LEU A 71 6.80 -1.00 -6.83
C LEU A 71 5.77 0.12 -6.97
N VAL A 72 5.05 0.11 -8.08
CA VAL A 72 3.95 1.03 -8.36
C VAL A 72 2.65 0.31 -8.06
N ILE A 73 1.89 0.80 -7.09
CA ILE A 73 0.52 0.35 -6.81
C ILE A 73 -0.48 1.26 -7.50
N GLU A 74 -1.61 0.68 -7.90
CA GLU A 74 -2.72 1.38 -8.53
C GLU A 74 -4.02 0.86 -7.92
N ALA A 75 -4.83 1.76 -7.36
CA ALA A 75 -6.16 1.41 -6.92
C ALA A 75 -7.10 1.31 -8.13
N ARG A 76 -7.89 0.25 -8.17
CA ARG A 76 -8.86 -0.07 -9.23
C ARG A 76 -10.23 -0.23 -8.56
N GLU A 77 -11.31 -0.08 -9.31
CA GLU A 77 -12.68 -0.23 -8.78
C GLU A 77 -12.93 -1.59 -8.09
N ARG A 78 -12.23 -2.65 -8.52
CA ARG A 78 -12.35 -4.00 -7.94
C ARG A 78 -11.15 -4.43 -7.10
N GLY A 79 -10.27 -3.53 -6.70
CA GLY A 79 -9.13 -3.88 -5.84
C GLY A 79 -7.88 -3.09 -6.15
N ILE A 80 -6.73 -3.74 -6.02
CA ILE A 80 -5.43 -3.06 -6.14
C ILE A 80 -4.52 -3.87 -7.05
N SER A 81 -3.96 -3.19 -8.03
CA SER A 81 -2.95 -3.70 -8.94
C SER A 81 -1.59 -3.17 -8.53
N TRP A 82 -0.52 -3.93 -8.78
CA TRP A 82 0.85 -3.46 -8.58
C TRP A 82 1.77 -3.92 -9.69
N THR A 83 2.80 -3.13 -9.95
CA THR A 83 3.78 -3.36 -11.02
C THR A 83 5.18 -3.07 -10.50
N LEU A 84 6.15 -3.88 -10.90
CA LEU A 84 7.56 -3.65 -10.56
C LEU A 84 8.22 -2.72 -11.58
N PRO A 85 9.12 -1.81 -11.16
CA PRO A 85 9.94 -1.02 -12.06
C PRO A 85 10.90 -1.98 -12.79
N GLY A 86 10.58 -2.32 -14.05
CA GLY A 86 11.42 -3.14 -14.92
C GLY A 86 10.86 -4.49 -15.37
N GLY A 87 9.63 -4.89 -15.02
CA GLY A 87 9.12 -6.17 -15.50
C GLY A 87 7.65 -6.47 -15.21
N ARG A 88 6.89 -6.64 -16.31
CA ARG A 88 5.58 -7.30 -16.54
C ARG A 88 4.52 -7.13 -15.44
N GLN A 89 3.43 -6.44 -15.80
CA GLN A 89 2.20 -6.27 -15.04
C GLN A 89 1.74 -7.61 -14.44
N ARG A 90 1.93 -7.80 -13.13
CA ARG A 90 1.45 -8.97 -12.38
C ARG A 90 0.28 -8.54 -11.50
N GLY A 91 -0.78 -8.11 -12.16
CA GLY A 91 -2.10 -7.96 -11.54
C GLY A 91 -2.91 -9.22 -11.83
N ILE A 92 -2.96 -10.15 -10.88
CA ILE A 92 -3.94 -11.24 -10.95
C ILE A 92 -5.28 -10.64 -10.54
N GLY A 93 -6.09 -10.36 -11.55
CA GLY A 93 -7.53 -10.23 -11.40
C GLY A 93 -8.11 -11.58 -11.00
N ARG A 94 -8.94 -11.56 -9.96
CA ARG A 94 -10.27 -12.17 -9.88
C ARG A 94 -10.88 -11.79 -8.54
#